data_AF-A0A8J3YIG3-F1
#
_entry.id   AF-A0A8J3YIG3-F1
#
_cell.length_a   1.000
_cell.length_b   1.000
_cell.length_c   1.000
_cell.angle_alpha   90.00
_cell.angle_beta   90.00
_cell.angle_gamma   90.00
#
_symmetry.space_group_name_H-M   'P 1'
#
loop_
_entity.id
_entity.type
_entity.pdbx_description
1 polymer ?
#
loop_
_entity_poly.entity_id
_entity_poly.type
_entity_poly.pdbx_seq_one_letter_code
_entity_poly.pdbx_strand_id
1 'polypeptide(L)'
;MNDYGHDLLFGTFVTPVAGDHERVVALAQHSERAGLDLVTFQDHPYQAGFLDTWTLLSFVAAATTDIRLSTNVLNLPLRQPIVIARSVASLDLLSGGRIELGLGAGSFWDAIEANGGRRLSPGESVDALEEAIRIIRDVWTVETRGGVRVPGTFYRVNGAKRGPAPAHPVAIWLGAYKPRMLHLVGRVADGWLPSLSYLPKGGEELAELNAVIDEAATQAGREPRAVRRLLNIGPDDATVERLTALALEHGVSAFILSGDDPAAITRFGQEIAPKVRENVDAARNGSAAPVPAPTPEAPRELPKGLGVTPTPDDGTRLTDHGLWDEAARPQAPAAPEGHTYPARAKAVGQHLVDVHDHLRQELAQVRDVLRQVEQGTMSVGRARGALQELTLRQNNWTLGAFCASYCTMLTQHHSLEDSGIFPHLKRADPGLAPVIDRLEEEHVVIHHVVENVDRQLVELVRNPGDLTGLRRAVDTLTDTLLSHLSYEERNLVEPLARLGFYPGQV
;
A
#
# COMPACT_ATOMS: atom_id res chain seq x y z
N MET A 1 -18.58 -15.69 9.29
CA MET A 1 -17.65 -14.54 9.17
C MET A 1 -16.33 -15.02 9.72
N ASN A 2 -15.26 -14.99 8.91
CA ASN A 2 -13.94 -15.51 9.31
C ASN A 2 -13.09 -14.40 9.97
N ASP A 3 -13.72 -13.52 10.75
CA ASP A 3 -13.09 -12.25 11.16
C ASP A 3 -12.32 -12.30 12.49
N TYR A 4 -12.33 -13.47 13.15
CA TYR A 4 -11.71 -13.78 14.46
C TYR A 4 -12.12 -12.87 15.63
N GLY A 5 -13.03 -11.91 15.43
CA GLY A 5 -13.58 -11.01 16.46
C GLY A 5 -12.58 -10.01 17.05
N HIS A 6 -11.43 -9.78 16.41
CA HIS A 6 -10.45 -8.82 16.90
C HIS A 6 -10.89 -7.37 16.65
N ASP A 7 -10.51 -6.48 17.56
CA ASP A 7 -10.38 -5.06 17.30
C ASP A 7 -9.41 -4.82 16.13
N LEU A 8 -9.72 -3.83 15.29
CA LEU A 8 -8.83 -3.46 14.20
C LEU A 8 -7.70 -2.59 14.75
N LEU A 9 -6.50 -2.76 14.19
CA LEU A 9 -5.34 -1.91 14.44
C LEU A 9 -4.88 -1.31 13.12
N PHE A 10 -4.55 -0.02 13.10
CA PHE A 10 -3.97 0.64 11.94
C PHE A 10 -2.62 1.20 12.34
N GLY A 11 -1.62 0.98 11.50
CA GLY A 11 -0.27 1.43 11.78
C GLY A 11 0.56 1.73 10.57
N THR A 12 1.81 2.12 10.79
CA THR A 12 2.78 2.42 9.74
C THR A 12 3.99 1.51 9.83
N PHE A 13 4.61 1.30 8.68
CA PHE A 13 5.94 0.73 8.56
C PHE A 13 6.85 1.81 7.97
N VAL A 14 7.61 2.44 8.87
CA VAL A 14 8.52 3.54 8.58
C VAL A 14 9.92 3.00 8.31
N THR A 15 10.59 3.52 7.28
CA THR A 15 11.97 3.15 6.94
C THR A 15 12.93 3.79 7.95
N PRO A 16 13.79 3.01 8.64
CA PRO A 16 14.67 3.53 9.69
C PRO A 16 15.95 4.17 9.13
N VAL A 17 15.84 5.10 8.18
CA VAL A 17 16.99 5.71 7.49
C VAL A 17 17.85 6.53 8.46
N ALA A 18 19.14 6.23 8.55
CA ALA A 18 20.09 6.92 9.42
C ALA A 18 20.46 8.32 8.92
N GLY A 19 20.50 8.51 7.60
CA GLY A 19 20.84 9.81 6.98
C GLY A 19 19.80 10.91 7.21
N ASP A 20 18.59 10.55 7.66
CA ASP A 20 17.52 11.49 8.01
C ASP A 20 16.77 10.98 9.26
N HIS A 21 17.53 10.70 10.32
CA HIS A 21 17.01 10.12 11.56
C HIS A 21 15.94 10.98 12.24
N GLU A 22 16.01 12.31 12.10
CA GLU A 22 15.00 13.24 12.65
C GLU A 22 13.65 13.03 11.96
N ARG A 23 13.64 12.83 10.64
CA ARG A 23 12.41 12.52 9.88
C ARG A 23 11.80 11.21 10.34
N VAL A 24 12.59 10.17 10.61
CA VAL A 24 12.08 8.87 11.09
C VAL A 24 11.27 9.04 12.38
N VAL A 25 11.80 9.82 13.33
CA VAL A 25 11.11 10.11 14.59
C VAL A 25 9.88 10.99 14.36
N ALA A 26 9.99 12.00 13.50
CA ALA A 26 8.88 12.87 13.15
C ALA A 26 7.72 12.11 12.50
N LEU A 27 7.99 11.09 11.66
CA LEU A 27 6.98 10.22 11.06
C LEU A 27 6.27 9.33 12.08
N ALA A 28 6.99 8.85 13.11
CA ALA A 28 6.37 8.11 14.20
C ALA A 28 5.41 9.00 15.01
N GLN A 29 5.85 10.21 15.36
CA GLN A 29 4.98 11.21 16.01
C GLN A 29 3.81 11.63 15.12
N HIS A 30 4.04 11.69 13.80
CA HIS A 30 3.00 12.01 12.84
C HIS A 30 1.95 10.91 12.76
N SER A 31 2.36 9.65 12.81
CA SER A 31 1.46 8.49 12.89
C SER A 31 0.57 8.57 14.14
N GLU A 32 1.13 8.94 15.29
CA GLU A 32 0.36 9.17 16.53
C GLU A 32 -0.66 10.31 16.36
N ARG A 33 -0.25 11.46 15.83
CA ARG A 33 -1.16 12.59 15.57
C ARG A 33 -2.23 12.29 14.51
N ALA A 34 -1.95 11.36 13.59
CA ALA A 34 -2.90 10.87 12.61
C ALA A 34 -3.94 9.91 13.22
N GLY A 35 -3.81 9.54 14.50
CA GLY A 35 -4.73 8.63 15.19
C GLY A 35 -4.47 7.15 14.93
N LEU A 36 -3.26 6.80 14.47
CA LEU A 36 -2.86 5.40 14.28
C LEU A 36 -2.49 4.74 15.61
N ASP A 37 -2.71 3.42 15.67
CA ASP A 37 -2.52 2.61 16.87
C ASP A 37 -1.08 2.10 17.02
N LEU A 38 -0.33 2.03 15.92
CA LEU A 38 0.95 1.31 15.85
C LEU A 38 1.94 1.98 14.87
N VAL A 39 3.22 2.08 15.25
CA VAL A 39 4.33 2.36 14.32
C VAL A 39 5.31 1.19 14.38
N THR A 40 5.79 0.77 13.21
CA THR A 40 6.72 -0.34 13.09
C THR A 40 7.94 -0.02 12.25
N PHE A 41 9.03 -0.75 12.51
CA PHE A 41 10.31 -0.55 11.84
C PHE A 41 10.96 -1.90 11.50
N GLN A 42 11.53 -2.02 10.29
CA GLN A 42 12.34 -3.17 9.93
C GLN A 42 13.65 -3.23 10.70
N ASP A 43 14.17 -4.45 10.88
CA ASP A 43 15.46 -4.68 11.49
C ASP A 43 16.43 -5.34 10.50
N HIS A 44 17.28 -4.52 9.91
CA HIS A 44 18.37 -4.95 9.05
C HIS A 44 19.70 -4.38 9.57
N PRO A 45 20.28 -4.94 10.66
CA PRO A 45 21.49 -4.40 11.28
C PRO A 45 22.70 -4.34 10.33
N TYR A 46 22.68 -5.13 9.27
CA TYR A 46 23.71 -5.16 8.23
C TYR A 46 23.54 -4.09 7.14
N GLN A 47 22.45 -3.30 7.15
CA GLN A 47 22.27 -2.16 6.26
C GLN A 47 22.85 -0.91 6.89
N ALA A 48 24.02 -0.48 6.42
CA ALA A 48 24.73 0.68 6.98
C ALA A 48 23.94 2.00 6.90
N GLY A 49 22.97 2.09 5.98
CA GLY A 49 22.10 3.25 5.85
C GLY A 49 20.95 3.29 6.87
N PHE A 50 20.78 2.26 7.70
CA PHE A 50 19.69 2.16 8.68
C PHE A 50 20.19 2.34 10.11
N LEU A 51 19.32 2.90 10.95
CA LEU A 51 19.49 2.92 12.40
C LEU A 51 19.34 1.51 12.96
N ASP A 52 20.02 1.23 14.09
CA ASP A 52 19.68 0.06 14.89
C ASP A 52 18.25 0.21 15.40
N THR A 53 17.38 -0.71 14.98
CA THR A 53 15.94 -0.67 15.22
C THR A 53 15.59 -0.66 16.70
N TRP A 54 16.37 -1.35 17.55
CA TRP A 54 16.07 -1.37 18.98
C TRP A 54 16.42 -0.05 19.68
N THR A 55 17.54 0.56 19.28
CA THR A 55 17.90 1.92 19.70
C THR A 55 16.87 2.93 19.23
N LEU A 56 16.43 2.84 17.97
CA LEU A 56 15.40 3.70 17.41
C LEU A 56 14.06 3.57 18.15
N LEU A 57 13.59 2.35 18.41
CA LEU A 57 12.36 2.10 19.18
C LEU A 57 12.41 2.77 20.56
N SER A 58 13.56 2.71 21.24
CA SER A 58 13.76 3.34 22.55
C SER A 58 13.65 4.87 22.46
N PHE A 59 14.21 5.47 21.40
CA PHE A 59 14.15 6.91 21.17
C PHE A 59 12.72 7.37 20.80
N VAL A 60 12.03 6.62 19.93
CA VAL A 60 10.65 6.91 19.52
C VAL A 60 9.68 6.74 20.68
N ALA A 61 9.87 5.72 21.53
CA ALA A 61 9.07 5.54 22.75
C ALA A 61 9.13 6.76 23.66
N ALA A 62 10.30 7.38 23.82
CA ALA A 62 10.46 8.60 24.59
C ALA A 62 9.88 9.86 23.90
N ALA A 63 9.71 9.82 22.57
CA ALA A 63 9.23 10.95 21.76
C ALA A 63 7.71 10.88 21.45
N THR A 64 7.02 9.83 21.89
CA THR A 64 5.59 9.55 21.67
C THR A 64 4.91 9.19 22.98
N THR A 65 3.58 9.23 23.02
CA THR A 65 2.82 9.13 24.28
C THR A 65 1.91 7.90 24.34
N ASP A 66 1.20 7.59 23.27
CA ASP A 66 0.10 6.63 23.26
C ASP A 66 0.29 5.53 22.19
N ILE A 67 0.95 5.85 21.07
CA ILE A 67 1.08 4.92 19.94
C ILE A 67 1.91 3.70 20.33
N ARG A 68 1.46 2.50 19.92
CA ARG A 68 2.24 1.27 20.12
C ARG A 68 3.43 1.22 19.18
N LEU A 69 4.48 0.52 19.58
CA LEU A 69 5.70 0.38 18.80
C LEU A 69 6.09 -1.09 18.66
N SER A 70 6.53 -1.48 17.47
CA SER A 70 6.95 -2.86 17.21
C SER A 70 8.06 -2.94 16.17
N THR A 71 8.85 -4.01 16.24
CA THR A 71 9.71 -4.41 15.13
C THR A 71 8.90 -5.13 14.04
N ASN A 72 9.29 -4.97 12.78
CA ASN A 72 8.60 -5.58 11.62
C ASN A 72 9.60 -6.09 10.56
N VAL A 73 10.27 -7.22 10.76
CA VAL A 73 10.41 -7.96 12.03
C VAL A 73 11.87 -7.93 12.49
N LEU A 74 12.10 -8.13 13.79
CA LEU A 74 13.42 -8.18 14.42
C LEU A 74 14.26 -9.34 13.85
N ASN A 75 15.53 -9.08 13.56
CA ASN A 75 16.48 -10.07 13.07
C ASN A 75 17.01 -10.93 14.22
N LEU A 76 16.38 -12.07 14.47
CA LEU A 76 16.79 -13.00 15.53
C LEU A 76 18.25 -13.50 15.37
N PRO A 77 18.76 -13.85 14.17
CA PRO A 77 20.12 -14.37 14.04
C PRO A 77 21.23 -13.46 14.58
N LEU A 78 21.01 -12.15 14.66
CA LEU A 78 21.97 -11.18 15.19
C LEU A 78 21.67 -10.72 16.62
N ARG A 79 20.66 -11.29 17.28
CA ARG A 79 20.20 -10.86 18.61
C ARG A 79 19.97 -12.05 19.55
N GLN A 80 20.60 -12.00 20.72
CA GLN A 80 20.48 -13.07 21.71
C GLN A 80 19.08 -13.08 22.37
N PRO A 81 18.35 -14.21 22.40
CA PRO A 81 16.96 -14.25 22.89
C PRO A 81 16.78 -13.75 24.32
N ILE A 82 17.74 -14.07 25.20
CA ILE A 82 17.66 -13.61 26.59
C ILE A 82 17.84 -12.10 26.73
N VAL A 83 18.62 -11.49 25.83
CA VAL A 83 18.79 -10.04 25.78
C VAL A 83 17.53 -9.41 25.21
N ILE A 84 16.98 -9.95 24.11
CA ILE A 84 15.70 -9.51 23.54
C ILE A 84 14.61 -9.51 24.61
N ALA A 85 14.45 -10.60 25.36
CA ALA A 85 13.41 -10.70 26.40
C ALA A 85 13.50 -9.58 27.44
N ARG A 86 14.72 -9.28 27.92
CA ARG A 86 14.94 -8.22 28.91
C ARG A 86 14.74 -6.84 28.31
N SER A 87 15.24 -6.64 27.09
CA SER A 87 15.13 -5.39 26.36
C SER A 87 13.67 -5.03 26.11
N VAL A 88 12.87 -5.98 25.60
CA VAL A 88 11.43 -5.82 25.36
C VAL A 88 10.71 -5.50 26.65
N ALA A 89 10.89 -6.29 27.71
CA ALA A 89 10.23 -6.03 28.99
C ALA A 89 10.63 -4.68 29.61
N SER A 90 11.89 -4.27 29.47
CA SER A 90 12.37 -2.98 29.96
C SER A 90 11.75 -1.82 29.20
N LEU A 91 11.74 -1.90 27.86
CA LEU A 91 11.16 -0.83 27.05
C LEU A 91 9.65 -0.78 27.20
N ASP A 92 8.99 -1.91 27.38
CA ASP A 92 7.57 -1.98 27.66
C ASP A 92 7.21 -1.28 28.97
N LEU A 93 7.95 -1.55 30.05
CA LEU A 93 7.81 -0.83 31.32
C LEU A 93 8.07 0.68 31.17
N LEU A 94 9.09 1.08 30.41
CA LEU A 94 9.46 2.48 30.21
C LEU A 94 8.46 3.26 29.34
N SER A 95 7.84 2.58 28.38
CA SER A 95 6.84 3.17 27.48
C SER A 95 5.42 3.15 28.04
N GLY A 96 5.18 2.42 29.13
CA GLY A 96 3.86 2.30 29.76
C GLY A 96 2.98 1.21 29.14
N GLY A 97 3.56 0.13 28.62
CA GLY A 97 2.81 -0.99 28.04
C GLY A 97 2.49 -0.84 26.55
N ARG A 98 3.41 -0.24 25.78
CA ARG A 98 3.21 0.10 24.36
C ARG A 98 4.03 -0.75 23.38
N ILE A 99 4.78 -1.74 23.85
CA ILE A 99 5.72 -2.48 22.99
C ILE A 99 5.15 -3.83 22.56
N GLU A 100 5.26 -4.12 21.28
CA GLU A 100 5.01 -5.44 20.70
C GLU A 100 6.29 -5.97 20.02
N LEU A 101 6.40 -7.29 19.85
CA LEU A 101 7.60 -7.91 19.28
C LEU A 101 7.30 -8.64 17.97
N GLY A 102 7.53 -7.99 16.83
CA GLY A 102 7.67 -8.73 15.58
C GLY A 102 9.04 -9.40 15.49
N LEU A 103 9.09 -10.72 15.29
CA LEU A 103 10.32 -11.52 15.29
C LEU A 103 10.44 -12.37 14.03
N GLY A 104 11.62 -12.41 13.42
CA GLY A 104 11.90 -13.18 12.21
C GLY A 104 13.07 -14.13 12.36
N ALA A 105 13.01 -15.26 11.64
CA ALA A 105 14.09 -16.25 11.59
C ALA A 105 15.34 -15.78 10.80
N GLY A 106 15.23 -14.65 10.08
CA GLY A 106 16.27 -14.10 9.20
C GLY A 106 16.15 -14.57 7.75
N SER A 107 16.43 -13.66 6.81
CA SER A 107 16.26 -13.89 5.37
C SER A 107 17.51 -13.66 4.52
N PHE A 108 18.41 -12.77 4.96
CA PHE A 108 19.58 -12.34 4.18
C PHE A 108 20.87 -12.94 4.77
N TRP A 109 21.06 -14.24 4.57
CA TRP A 109 22.10 -15.01 5.26
C TRP A 109 23.53 -14.55 5.01
N ASP A 110 23.86 -14.11 3.79
CA ASP A 110 25.21 -13.61 3.49
C ASP A 110 25.55 -12.37 4.33
N ALA A 111 24.60 -11.44 4.46
CA ALA A 111 24.76 -10.23 5.25
C ALA A 111 24.76 -10.52 6.77
N ILE A 112 23.92 -11.46 7.22
CA ILE A 112 23.88 -11.93 8.62
C ILE A 112 25.22 -12.55 9.01
N GLU A 113 25.75 -13.45 8.18
CA GLU A 113 27.02 -14.13 8.42
C GLU A 113 28.21 -13.16 8.42
N ALA A 114 28.21 -12.18 7.51
CA ALA A 114 29.21 -11.11 7.48
C ALA A 114 29.22 -10.27 8.78
N ASN A 115 28.12 -10.24 9.53
CA ASN A 115 27.99 -9.54 10.81
C ASN A 115 28.14 -10.49 12.02
N GLY A 116 28.66 -11.70 11.81
CA GLY A 116 28.94 -12.67 12.88
C GLY A 116 27.75 -13.54 13.28
N GLY A 117 26.64 -13.48 12.55
CA GLY A 117 25.52 -14.39 12.75
C GLY A 117 25.86 -15.82 12.32
N ARG A 118 25.36 -16.81 13.06
CA ARG A 118 25.49 -18.22 12.68
C ARG A 118 24.56 -18.51 11.50
N ARG A 119 25.10 -18.91 10.35
CA ARG A 119 24.30 -19.42 9.23
C ARG A 119 23.58 -20.70 9.63
N LEU A 120 22.27 -20.76 9.39
CA LEU A 120 21.41 -21.91 9.63
C LEU A 120 20.74 -22.33 8.32
N SER A 121 20.45 -23.62 8.17
CA SER A 121 19.53 -24.07 7.12
C SER A 121 18.12 -23.51 7.35
N PRO A 122 17.24 -23.48 6.33
CA PRO A 122 15.87 -23.01 6.50
C PRO A 122 15.07 -23.78 7.56
N GLY A 123 15.36 -25.08 7.78
CA GLY A 123 14.70 -25.85 8.84
C GLY A 123 15.21 -25.47 10.23
N GLU A 124 16.53 -25.38 10.37
CA GLU A 124 17.19 -25.00 11.63
C GLU A 124 16.84 -23.58 12.07
N SER A 125 16.63 -22.64 11.14
CA SER A 125 16.25 -21.26 11.50
C SER A 125 14.85 -21.18 12.12
N VAL A 126 13.92 -22.05 11.68
CA VAL A 126 12.59 -22.17 12.31
C VAL A 126 12.71 -22.79 13.71
N ASP A 127 13.53 -23.83 13.86
CA ASP A 127 13.75 -24.49 15.16
C ASP A 127 14.42 -23.55 16.17
N ALA A 128 15.39 -22.74 15.70
CA ALA A 128 16.03 -21.70 16.50
C ALA A 128 15.03 -20.62 16.93
N LEU A 129 14.12 -20.22 16.05
CA LEU A 129 13.06 -19.26 16.37
C LEU A 129 12.08 -19.79 17.43
N GLU A 130 11.63 -21.04 17.32
CA GLU A 130 10.78 -21.66 18.35
C GLU A 130 11.49 -21.71 19.72
N GLU A 131 12.78 -22.10 19.73
CA GLU A 131 13.60 -22.12 20.93
C GLU A 131 13.78 -20.71 21.54
N ALA A 132 13.97 -19.69 20.71
CA ALA A 132 14.07 -18.30 21.15
C ALA A 132 12.76 -17.80 21.77
N ILE A 133 11.60 -18.09 21.16
CA ILE A 133 10.28 -17.72 21.68
C ILE A 133 10.05 -18.35 23.06
N ARG A 134 10.42 -19.62 23.23
CA ARG A 134 10.36 -20.29 24.54
C ARG A 134 11.20 -19.56 25.58
N ILE A 135 12.47 -19.24 25.26
CA ILE A 135 13.36 -18.50 26.16
C ILE A 135 12.74 -17.14 26.54
N ILE A 136 12.22 -16.41 25.55
CA ILE A 136 11.65 -15.08 25.75
C ILE A 136 10.46 -15.14 26.70
N ARG A 137 9.48 -16.01 26.42
CA ARG A 137 8.31 -16.20 27.29
C ARG A 137 8.70 -16.65 28.69
N ASP A 138 9.64 -17.60 28.80
CA ASP A 138 10.14 -18.06 30.09
C ASP A 138 10.75 -16.92 30.93
N VAL A 139 11.51 -16.01 30.31
CA VAL A 139 12.07 -14.86 31.03
C VAL A 139 10.97 -13.98 31.62
N TRP A 140 9.82 -13.83 30.95
CA TRP A 140 8.71 -12.97 31.40
C TRP A 140 7.81 -13.60 32.47
N THR A 141 7.82 -14.93 32.64
CA THR A 141 7.05 -15.68 33.64
C THR A 141 7.65 -15.58 35.06
N VAL A 142 7.74 -14.37 35.60
CA VAL A 142 8.48 -14.06 36.85
C VAL A 142 7.92 -14.73 38.12
N GLU A 143 6.65 -15.14 38.10
CA GLU A 143 5.97 -15.88 39.15
C GLU A 143 6.46 -17.33 39.28
N THR A 144 7.06 -17.89 38.21
CA THR A 144 7.63 -19.24 38.23
C THR A 144 8.96 -19.26 38.97
N ARG A 145 9.04 -20.06 40.04
CA ARG A 145 10.26 -20.21 40.84
C ARG A 145 11.41 -20.83 40.01
N GLY A 146 12.64 -20.41 40.33
CA GLY A 146 13.86 -20.89 39.67
C GLY A 146 14.29 -20.02 38.49
N GLY A 147 15.44 -20.38 37.89
CA GLY A 147 15.94 -19.71 36.70
C GLY A 147 15.50 -20.40 35.41
N VAL A 148 15.45 -19.66 34.31
CA VAL A 148 15.25 -20.18 32.96
C VAL A 148 16.38 -21.15 32.63
N ARG A 149 16.02 -22.35 32.18
CA ARG A 149 16.96 -23.39 31.77
C ARG A 149 16.52 -23.94 30.42
N VAL A 150 17.30 -23.64 29.40
CA VAL A 150 17.12 -24.16 28.05
C VAL A 150 18.44 -24.81 27.64
N PRO A 151 18.51 -26.15 27.54
CA PRO A 151 19.73 -26.83 27.12
C PRO A 151 20.06 -26.57 25.65
N GLY A 152 19.02 -26.25 24.87
CA GLY A 152 18.91 -25.79 23.49
C GLY A 152 20.03 -26.04 22.48
N THR A 153 19.63 -26.42 21.27
CA THR A 153 20.56 -26.67 20.15
C THR A 153 21.16 -25.38 19.60
N PHE A 154 20.42 -24.27 19.67
CA PHE A 154 20.81 -22.98 19.08
C PHE A 154 21.13 -21.95 20.16
N TYR A 155 20.33 -21.93 21.24
CA TYR A 155 20.44 -21.01 22.35
C TYR A 155 20.44 -21.76 23.67
N ARG A 156 21.54 -21.62 24.41
CA ARG A 156 21.70 -22.23 25.73
C ARG A 156 21.48 -21.20 26.83
N VAL A 157 20.57 -21.49 27.74
CA VAL A 157 20.35 -20.71 28.97
C VAL A 157 20.49 -21.65 30.17
N ASN A 158 21.35 -21.30 31.13
CA ASN A 158 21.64 -22.17 32.28
C ASN A 158 21.34 -21.47 33.61
N GLY A 159 20.07 -21.46 34.01
CA GLY A 159 19.65 -20.94 35.30
C GLY A 159 19.62 -19.41 35.36
N ALA A 160 19.38 -18.75 34.23
CA ALA A 160 19.28 -17.30 34.21
C ALA A 160 18.06 -16.84 35.01
N LYS A 161 18.20 -15.80 35.83
CA LYS A 161 17.07 -15.24 36.57
C LYS A 161 16.03 -14.70 35.58
N ARG A 162 14.76 -15.02 35.86
CA ARG A 162 13.59 -14.46 35.18
C ARG A 162 13.52 -12.96 35.48
N GLY A 163 12.83 -12.24 34.62
CA GLY A 163 12.52 -10.84 34.78
C GLY A 163 13.48 -9.85 34.08
N PRO A 164 13.07 -8.58 33.98
CA PRO A 164 11.77 -8.07 34.43
C PRO A 164 10.59 -8.64 33.63
N ALA A 165 9.40 -8.68 34.24
CA ALA A 165 8.18 -8.93 33.48
C ALA A 165 7.77 -7.64 32.75
N PRO A 166 7.23 -7.74 31.53
CA PRO A 166 6.67 -6.58 30.84
C PRO A 166 5.47 -6.00 31.59
N ALA A 167 5.09 -4.76 31.26
CA ALA A 167 3.93 -4.07 31.84
C ALA A 167 2.61 -4.70 31.38
N HIS A 168 2.58 -5.24 30.16
CA HIS A 168 1.46 -6.04 29.64
C HIS A 168 1.94 -7.37 29.02
N PRO A 169 1.02 -8.30 28.71
CA PRO A 169 1.35 -9.50 27.94
C PRO A 169 1.77 -9.15 26.50
N VAL A 170 3.05 -8.83 26.31
CA VAL A 170 3.64 -8.49 25.00
C VAL A 170 3.41 -9.62 24.00
N ALA A 171 2.81 -9.29 22.86
CA ALA A 171 2.53 -10.20 21.76
C ALA A 171 3.78 -10.41 20.90
N ILE A 172 3.97 -11.66 20.46
CA ILE A 172 5.03 -12.04 19.51
C ILE A 172 4.40 -12.29 18.14
N TRP A 173 4.75 -11.46 17.16
CA TRP A 173 4.27 -11.55 15.78
C TRP A 173 5.34 -12.11 14.87
N LEU A 174 4.99 -13.05 13.98
CA LEU A 174 5.96 -13.68 13.09
C LEU A 174 5.66 -13.37 11.62
N GLY A 175 6.70 -12.96 10.89
CA GLY A 175 6.67 -12.91 9.44
C GLY A 175 6.86 -14.32 8.86
N ALA A 176 5.84 -14.85 8.19
CA ALA A 176 5.82 -16.24 7.73
C ALA A 176 5.12 -16.38 6.38
N TYR A 177 5.69 -17.19 5.49
CA TYR A 177 5.12 -17.47 4.16
C TYR A 177 5.12 -18.95 3.79
N LYS A 178 6.02 -19.76 4.39
CA LYS A 178 6.18 -21.17 4.05
C LYS A 178 5.51 -22.07 5.09
N PRO A 179 5.00 -23.25 4.71
CA PRO A 179 4.17 -24.10 5.58
C PRO A 179 4.76 -24.35 6.96
N ARG A 180 6.06 -24.68 7.07
CA ARG A 180 6.72 -24.92 8.37
C ARG A 180 6.67 -23.70 9.29
N MET A 181 6.86 -22.49 8.75
CA MET A 181 6.75 -21.25 9.53
C MET A 181 5.29 -20.96 9.91
N LEU A 182 4.33 -21.21 9.02
CA LEU A 182 2.90 -21.04 9.32
C LEU A 182 2.41 -21.99 10.41
N HIS A 183 2.90 -23.24 10.43
CA HIS A 183 2.66 -24.16 11.54
C HIS A 183 3.25 -23.64 12.86
N LEU A 184 4.45 -23.05 12.83
CA LEU A 184 5.02 -22.41 14.02
C LEU A 184 4.16 -21.24 14.51
N VAL A 185 3.65 -20.40 13.60
CA VAL A 185 2.74 -19.29 13.92
C VAL A 185 1.53 -19.81 14.71
N GLY A 186 0.81 -20.80 14.18
CA GLY A 186 -0.37 -21.36 14.85
C GLY A 186 -0.05 -21.94 16.23
N ARG A 187 1.11 -22.60 16.38
CA ARG A 187 1.52 -23.25 17.63
C ARG A 187 1.89 -22.27 18.75
N VAL A 188 2.68 -21.22 18.47
CA VAL A 188 3.34 -20.44 19.54
C VAL A 188 3.29 -18.91 19.39
N ALA A 189 2.91 -18.38 18.23
CA ALA A 189 2.86 -16.92 18.01
C ALA A 189 1.52 -16.33 18.41
N ASP A 190 1.50 -15.03 18.71
CA ASP A 190 0.29 -14.27 19.01
C ASP A 190 -0.22 -13.52 17.77
N GLY A 191 0.57 -13.45 16.69
CA GLY A 191 0.16 -12.86 15.43
C GLY A 191 0.96 -13.33 14.22
N TRP A 192 0.34 -13.24 13.05
CA TRP A 192 0.94 -13.47 11.74
C TRP A 192 1.07 -12.14 10.99
N LEU A 193 2.28 -11.81 10.52
CA LEU A 193 2.59 -10.53 9.88
C LEU A 193 3.26 -10.70 8.50
N PRO A 194 2.50 -11.11 7.46
CA PRO A 194 2.96 -11.07 6.07
C PRO A 194 2.90 -9.66 5.46
N SER A 195 3.55 -9.50 4.32
CA SER A 195 3.37 -8.36 3.42
C SER A 195 2.54 -8.78 2.21
N LEU A 196 1.52 -8.00 1.87
CA LEU A 196 0.61 -8.30 0.76
C LEU A 196 1.36 -8.44 -0.57
N SER A 197 2.36 -7.58 -0.80
CA SER A 197 3.22 -7.61 -1.98
C SER A 197 4.07 -8.88 -2.13
N TYR A 198 4.20 -9.69 -1.08
CA TYR A 198 4.96 -10.94 -1.08
C TYR A 198 4.06 -12.18 -1.25
N LEU A 199 2.75 -11.99 -1.41
CA LEU A 199 1.79 -13.05 -1.71
C LEU A 199 1.58 -13.14 -3.24
N PRO A 200 2.03 -14.20 -3.92
CA PRO A 200 1.90 -14.32 -5.37
C PRO A 200 0.47 -14.22 -5.90
N LYS A 201 -0.54 -14.64 -5.12
CA LYS A 201 -1.97 -14.49 -5.48
C LYS A 201 -2.65 -13.31 -4.76
N GLY A 202 -1.87 -12.40 -4.17
CA GLY A 202 -2.38 -11.28 -3.38
C GLY A 202 -3.28 -11.73 -2.23
N GLY A 203 -4.37 -11.00 -2.00
CA GLY A 203 -5.31 -11.27 -0.90
C GLY A 203 -6.02 -12.62 -0.98
N GLU A 204 -6.15 -13.21 -2.17
CA GLU A 204 -6.82 -14.50 -2.36
C GLU A 204 -6.07 -15.66 -1.68
N GLU A 205 -4.75 -15.54 -1.53
CA GLU A 205 -3.92 -16.54 -0.85
C GLU A 205 -4.16 -16.58 0.66
N LEU A 206 -4.68 -15.50 1.25
CA LEU A 206 -4.85 -15.38 2.71
C LEU A 206 -5.76 -16.47 3.27
N ALA A 207 -6.79 -16.89 2.53
CA ALA A 207 -7.67 -17.96 2.97
C ALA A 207 -6.93 -19.31 3.09
N GLU A 208 -6.09 -19.66 2.11
CA GLU A 208 -5.28 -20.89 2.11
C GLU A 208 -4.26 -20.87 3.27
N LEU A 209 -3.58 -19.75 3.48
CA LEU A 209 -2.56 -19.61 4.52
C LEU A 209 -3.16 -19.55 5.93
N ASN A 210 -4.32 -18.89 6.10
CA ASN A 210 -5.08 -18.89 7.34
C ASN A 210 -5.45 -20.31 7.77
N ALA A 211 -5.92 -21.15 6.83
CA ALA A 211 -6.30 -22.53 7.14
C ALA A 211 -5.13 -23.33 7.73
N VAL A 212 -3.90 -23.14 7.22
CA VAL A 212 -2.69 -23.79 7.76
C VAL A 212 -2.40 -23.32 9.19
N ILE A 213 -2.56 -22.02 9.46
CA ILE A 213 -2.35 -21.46 10.81
C ILE A 213 -3.41 -21.98 11.78
N ASP A 214 -4.67 -21.99 11.37
CA ASP A 214 -5.82 -22.42 12.18
C ASP A 214 -5.72 -23.90 12.54
N GLU A 215 -5.35 -24.73 11.57
CA GLU A 215 -5.09 -26.16 11.81
C GLU A 215 -3.96 -26.32 12.82
N ALA A 216 -2.84 -25.60 12.65
CA ALA A 216 -1.70 -25.68 13.56
C ALA A 216 -2.02 -25.18 14.97
N ALA A 217 -2.84 -24.13 15.10
CA ALA A 217 -3.33 -23.63 16.38
C ALA A 217 -4.20 -24.68 17.08
N THR A 218 -5.16 -25.26 16.35
CA THR A 218 -6.05 -26.30 16.86
C THR A 218 -5.28 -27.55 17.31
N GLN A 219 -4.31 -28.01 16.51
CA GLN A 219 -3.44 -29.13 16.86
C GLN A 219 -2.57 -28.85 18.09
N ALA A 220 -2.25 -27.58 18.36
CA ALA A 220 -1.54 -27.14 19.55
C ALA A 220 -2.47 -26.91 20.77
N GLY A 221 -3.78 -27.16 20.64
CA GLY A 221 -4.76 -26.91 21.69
C GLY A 221 -5.07 -25.42 21.91
N ARG A 222 -4.84 -24.58 20.90
CA ARG A 222 -5.12 -23.13 20.91
C ARG A 222 -6.32 -22.83 20.02
N GLU A 223 -7.08 -21.82 20.41
CA GLU A 223 -8.11 -21.25 19.55
C GLU A 223 -7.46 -20.50 18.37
N PRO A 224 -7.96 -20.64 17.12
CA PRO A 224 -7.44 -19.88 15.98
C PRO A 224 -7.41 -18.36 16.18
N ARG A 225 -8.43 -17.81 16.87
CA ARG A 225 -8.51 -16.40 17.27
C ARG A 225 -7.47 -15.96 18.31
N ALA A 226 -6.67 -16.88 18.87
CA ALA A 226 -5.54 -16.51 19.71
C ALA A 226 -4.34 -16.01 18.90
N VAL A 227 -4.42 -16.11 17.56
CA VAL A 227 -3.41 -15.62 16.64
C VAL A 227 -4.06 -14.49 15.84
N ARG A 228 -3.59 -13.25 16.02
CA ARG A 228 -4.05 -12.09 15.25
C ARG A 228 -3.55 -12.17 13.81
N ARG A 229 -4.33 -11.70 12.84
CA ARG A 229 -3.91 -11.57 11.43
C ARG A 229 -3.54 -10.12 11.15
N LEU A 230 -2.26 -9.85 10.91
CA LEU A 230 -1.73 -8.55 10.54
C LEU A 230 -1.36 -8.56 9.05
N LEU A 231 -1.23 -7.40 8.43
CA LEU A 231 -0.83 -7.30 7.02
C LEU A 231 -0.10 -5.98 6.75
N ASN A 232 1.11 -6.06 6.20
CA ASN A 232 1.74 -4.90 5.58
C ASN A 232 1.11 -4.66 4.21
N ILE A 233 0.66 -3.43 3.96
CA ILE A 233 -0.02 -3.01 2.73
C ILE A 233 0.73 -1.85 2.08
N GLY A 234 0.63 -1.73 0.75
CA GLY A 234 1.09 -0.55 0.04
C GLY A 234 0.08 0.59 0.11
N PRO A 235 0.46 1.83 -0.26
CA PRO A 235 -0.47 2.96 -0.37
C PRO A 235 -1.65 2.68 -1.31
N ASP A 236 -1.40 1.98 -2.41
CA ASP A 236 -2.42 1.66 -3.43
C ASP A 236 -3.45 0.64 -2.91
N ASP A 237 -3.06 -0.20 -1.94
CA ASP A 237 -3.95 -1.17 -1.29
C ASP A 237 -4.81 -0.54 -0.18
N ALA A 238 -4.47 0.68 0.26
CA ALA A 238 -5.06 1.32 1.43
C ALA A 238 -6.39 2.04 1.10
N THR A 239 -7.37 1.29 0.59
CA THR A 239 -8.73 1.80 0.34
C THR A 239 -9.72 1.26 1.36
N VAL A 240 -10.79 2.03 1.64
CA VAL A 240 -11.79 1.63 2.64
C VAL A 240 -12.43 0.30 2.25
N GLU A 241 -12.78 0.14 0.98
CA GLU A 241 -13.43 -1.03 0.41
C GLU A 241 -12.54 -2.25 0.54
N ARG A 242 -11.27 -2.14 0.12
CA ARG A 242 -10.33 -3.25 0.13
C ARG A 242 -10.02 -3.72 1.53
N LEU A 243 -9.74 -2.80 2.46
CA LEU A 243 -9.41 -3.15 3.83
C LEU A 243 -10.62 -3.70 4.58
N THR A 244 -11.83 -3.18 4.32
CA THR A 244 -13.08 -3.73 4.85
C THR A 244 -13.28 -5.18 4.39
N ALA A 245 -13.09 -5.46 3.09
CA ALA A 245 -13.20 -6.81 2.55
C ALA A 245 -12.16 -7.76 3.18
N LEU A 246 -10.89 -7.33 3.25
CA LEU A 246 -9.82 -8.12 3.90
C LEU A 246 -10.12 -8.42 5.38
N ALA A 247 -10.73 -7.49 6.09
CA ALA A 247 -11.14 -7.70 7.49
C ALA A 247 -12.28 -8.70 7.63
N LEU A 248 -13.35 -8.57 6.82
CA LEU A 248 -14.55 -9.40 6.96
C LEU A 248 -14.40 -10.80 6.35
N GLU A 249 -13.69 -10.91 5.23
CA GLU A 249 -13.57 -12.15 4.45
C GLU A 249 -12.37 -13.00 4.90
N HIS A 250 -11.25 -12.34 5.23
CA HIS A 250 -9.99 -13.01 5.58
C HIS A 250 -9.55 -12.80 7.03
N GLY A 251 -10.29 -12.00 7.80
CA GLY A 251 -10.03 -11.78 9.22
C GLY A 251 -8.76 -11.01 9.53
N VAL A 252 -8.26 -10.23 8.57
CA VAL A 252 -7.17 -9.28 8.81
C VAL A 252 -7.66 -8.21 9.78
N SER A 253 -6.97 -8.08 10.91
CA SER A 253 -7.36 -7.14 11.95
C SER A 253 -6.23 -6.19 12.36
N ALA A 254 -5.10 -6.21 11.65
CA ALA A 254 -4.13 -5.12 11.72
C ALA A 254 -3.62 -4.78 10.33
N PHE A 255 -3.73 -3.52 9.92
CA PHE A 255 -3.27 -3.02 8.64
C PHE A 255 -2.12 -2.05 8.86
N ILE A 256 -0.97 -2.36 8.25
CA ILE A 256 0.26 -1.59 8.45
C ILE A 256 0.67 -0.99 7.10
N LEU A 257 0.46 0.32 6.95
CA LEU A 257 0.80 1.06 5.74
C LEU A 257 2.32 1.17 5.60
N SER A 258 2.85 0.63 4.50
CA SER A 258 4.27 0.74 4.15
C SER A 258 4.53 2.06 3.42
N GLY A 259 5.43 2.88 3.96
CA GLY A 259 5.85 4.13 3.33
C GLY A 259 6.15 5.26 4.32
N ASP A 260 6.90 6.25 3.82
CA ASP A 260 7.40 7.38 4.61
C ASP A 260 6.77 8.73 4.21
N ASP A 261 5.62 8.67 3.54
CA ASP A 261 4.85 9.84 3.11
C ASP A 261 3.87 10.30 4.22
N PRO A 262 4.08 11.48 4.84
CA PRO A 262 3.18 12.02 5.86
C PRO A 262 1.74 12.20 5.38
N ALA A 263 1.51 12.50 4.09
CA ALA A 263 0.17 12.70 3.56
C ALA A 263 -0.61 11.39 3.51
N ALA A 264 0.01 10.33 2.97
CA ALA A 264 -0.55 8.97 3.01
C ALA A 264 -0.82 8.51 4.45
N ILE A 265 0.09 8.78 5.40
CA ILE A 265 -0.11 8.45 6.83
C ILE A 265 -1.32 9.21 7.41
N THR A 266 -1.46 10.50 7.10
CA THR A 266 -2.60 11.32 7.53
C THR A 266 -3.90 10.77 6.99
N ARG A 267 -3.98 10.53 5.68
CA ARG A 267 -5.17 9.98 5.02
C ARG A 267 -5.53 8.60 5.59
N PHE A 268 -4.52 7.75 5.81
CA PHE A 268 -4.72 6.42 6.36
C PHE A 268 -5.31 6.46 7.77
N GLY A 269 -4.77 7.29 8.65
CA GLY A 269 -5.25 7.41 10.04
C GLY A 269 -6.55 8.18 10.20
N GLN A 270 -6.74 9.26 9.44
CA GLN A 270 -7.85 10.21 9.66
C GLN A 270 -9.05 9.97 8.75
N GLU A 271 -8.87 9.32 7.60
CA GLU A 271 -9.96 9.10 6.64
C GLU A 271 -10.29 7.62 6.44
N ILE A 272 -9.27 6.78 6.24
CA ILE A 272 -9.48 5.37 5.88
C ILE A 272 -9.78 4.53 7.12
N ALA A 273 -8.91 4.58 8.14
CA ALA A 273 -9.06 3.76 9.35
C ALA A 273 -10.43 3.95 10.05
N PRO A 274 -10.95 5.16 10.27
CA PRO A 274 -12.26 5.34 10.91
C PRO A 274 -13.41 4.74 10.10
N LYS A 275 -13.40 4.89 8.76
CA LYS A 275 -14.43 4.33 7.88
C LYS A 275 -14.39 2.80 7.83
N VAL A 276 -13.19 2.21 7.80
CA VAL A 276 -13.05 0.75 7.85
C VAL A 276 -13.59 0.20 9.18
N ARG A 277 -13.30 0.88 10.30
CA ARG A 277 -13.87 0.53 11.62
C ARG A 277 -15.40 0.58 11.59
N GLU A 278 -15.96 1.68 11.12
CA GLU A 278 -17.41 1.86 11.00
C GLU A 278 -18.05 0.76 10.16
N ASN A 279 -17.49 0.46 8.98
CA ASN A 279 -18.02 -0.55 8.08
C ASN A 279 -17.96 -1.96 8.70
N VAL A 280 -16.84 -2.32 9.34
CA VAL A 280 -16.67 -3.62 9.98
C VAL A 280 -17.62 -3.76 11.18
N ASP A 281 -17.78 -2.71 11.99
CA ASP A 281 -18.71 -2.72 13.12
C ASP A 281 -20.17 -2.79 12.66
N ALA A 282 -20.54 -2.08 11.60
CA ALA A 282 -21.87 -2.15 11.00
C ALA A 282 -22.18 -3.56 10.46
N ALA A 283 -21.20 -4.20 9.81
CA ALA A 283 -21.32 -5.57 9.32
C ALA A 283 -21.44 -6.60 10.47
N ARG A 284 -20.65 -6.45 11.54
CA ARG A 284 -20.70 -7.30 12.73
C ARG A 284 -22.03 -7.21 13.48
N ASN A 285 -22.59 -6.01 13.56
CA ASN A 285 -23.85 -5.74 14.27
C ASN A 285 -25.11 -6.06 13.45
N GLY A 286 -24.95 -6.57 12.22
CA GLY A 286 -26.08 -6.94 11.36
C GLY A 286 -26.92 -5.74 10.87
N SER A 287 -26.36 -4.53 10.92
CA SER A 287 -27.07 -3.27 10.58
C SER A 287 -26.79 -2.77 9.15
N ALA A 288 -26.07 -3.53 8.33
CA ALA A 288 -25.74 -3.12 6.97
C ALA A 288 -26.94 -3.33 6.02
N ALA A 289 -27.44 -2.23 5.45
CA ALA A 289 -28.18 -2.26 4.19
C ALA A 289 -27.25 -2.72 3.06
N PRO A 290 -27.76 -3.36 1.99
CA PRO A 290 -26.92 -3.73 0.86
C PRO A 290 -26.29 -2.47 0.26
N VAL A 291 -24.96 -2.45 0.14
CA VAL A 291 -24.24 -1.42 -0.62
C VAL A 291 -24.81 -1.41 -2.04
N PRO A 292 -25.34 -0.29 -2.55
CA PRO A 292 -25.93 -0.27 -3.87
C PRO A 292 -24.80 -0.39 -4.90
N ALA A 293 -24.93 -1.37 -5.80
CA ALA A 293 -24.15 -1.40 -7.02
C ALA A 293 -24.42 -0.11 -7.82
N PRO A 294 -23.40 0.57 -8.35
CA PRO A 294 -23.62 1.71 -9.23
C PRO A 294 -24.40 1.25 -10.46
N THR A 295 -25.44 2.01 -10.83
CA THR A 295 -26.22 1.77 -12.05
C THR A 295 -25.63 2.64 -13.16
N PRO A 296 -25.14 2.08 -14.27
CA PRO A 296 -24.67 2.87 -15.41
C PRO A 296 -25.77 3.04 -16.45
N GLU A 297 -25.80 4.21 -17.10
CA GLU A 297 -26.39 4.38 -18.43
C GLU A 297 -25.52 3.65 -19.48
N ALA A 298 -26.15 3.13 -20.53
CA ALA A 298 -25.70 1.96 -21.28
C ALA A 298 -24.36 2.14 -22.04
N PRO A 299 -23.32 1.35 -21.75
CA PRO A 299 -22.14 1.21 -22.60
C PRO A 299 -22.40 0.21 -23.75
N ARG A 300 -21.65 0.35 -24.85
CA ARG A 300 -21.50 -0.70 -25.86
C ARG A 300 -21.09 -2.00 -25.15
N GLU A 301 -21.85 -3.07 -25.32
CA GLU A 301 -21.53 -4.38 -24.74
C GLU A 301 -20.14 -4.83 -25.24
N LEU A 302 -19.15 -4.82 -24.35
CA LEU A 302 -17.89 -5.52 -24.57
C LEU A 302 -18.16 -7.02 -24.73
N PRO A 303 -17.29 -7.77 -25.43
CA PRO A 303 -17.51 -9.18 -25.69
C PRO A 303 -17.77 -9.96 -24.41
N LYS A 304 -18.82 -10.80 -24.42
CA LYS A 304 -19.15 -11.69 -23.30
C LYS A 304 -17.92 -12.53 -22.96
N GLY A 305 -17.37 -12.33 -21.75
CA GLY A 305 -16.22 -13.08 -21.24
C GLY A 305 -14.96 -12.27 -21.00
N LEU A 306 -14.85 -11.02 -21.46
CA LEU A 306 -13.70 -10.14 -21.17
C LEU A 306 -13.60 -9.79 -19.68
N GLY A 307 -14.71 -9.36 -19.06
CA GLY A 307 -14.79 -9.11 -17.62
C GLY A 307 -13.99 -7.88 -17.13
N VAL A 308 -13.60 -7.00 -18.05
CA VAL A 308 -12.99 -5.69 -17.77
C VAL A 308 -13.98 -4.63 -18.24
N THR A 309 -14.20 -3.59 -17.43
CA THR A 309 -15.16 -2.52 -17.71
C THR A 309 -14.42 -1.18 -17.80
N PRO A 310 -14.41 -0.53 -18.96
CA PRO A 310 -13.95 0.84 -19.11
C PRO A 310 -14.67 1.81 -18.18
N THR A 311 -13.93 2.77 -17.64
CA THR A 311 -14.45 3.89 -16.86
C THR A 311 -15.22 4.84 -17.79
N PRO A 312 -16.53 5.06 -17.53
CA PRO A 312 -17.34 5.91 -18.37
C PRO A 312 -17.04 7.39 -18.15
N ASP A 313 -17.04 8.16 -19.24
CA ASP A 313 -17.16 9.62 -19.21
C ASP A 313 -18.58 10.00 -18.72
N ASP A 314 -18.65 10.91 -17.76
CA ASP A 314 -19.90 11.39 -17.16
C ASP A 314 -20.61 12.45 -18.01
N GLY A 315 -19.99 12.88 -19.12
CA GLY A 315 -20.53 13.84 -20.07
C GLY A 315 -20.61 15.27 -19.55
N THR A 316 -20.10 15.53 -18.34
CA THR A 316 -20.06 16.87 -17.77
C THR A 316 -18.90 17.64 -18.39
N ARG A 317 -19.14 18.89 -18.82
CA ARG A 317 -18.11 19.77 -19.35
C ARG A 317 -18.08 21.07 -18.55
N LEU A 318 -16.88 21.50 -18.19
CA LEU A 318 -16.60 22.72 -17.44
C LEU A 318 -16.39 23.92 -18.37
N THR A 319 -16.16 23.67 -19.66
CA THR A 319 -15.92 24.67 -20.69
C THR A 319 -17.06 24.70 -21.72
N ASP A 320 -17.32 25.90 -22.25
CA ASP A 320 -18.41 26.12 -23.23
C ASP A 320 -18.05 25.68 -24.66
N HIS A 321 -16.84 25.17 -24.90
CA HIS A 321 -16.34 24.80 -26.23
C HIS A 321 -15.49 23.52 -26.19
N GLY A 322 -15.89 22.52 -26.96
CA GLY A 322 -15.11 21.29 -27.15
C GLY A 322 -13.91 21.51 -28.08
N LEU A 323 -12.79 20.84 -27.80
CA LEU A 323 -11.59 20.87 -28.65
C LEU A 323 -11.71 19.95 -29.88
N TRP A 324 -12.71 19.08 -29.90
CA TRP A 324 -13.04 18.21 -31.01
C TRP A 324 -14.49 17.76 -30.97
N ASP A 325 -14.98 17.25 -32.11
CA ASP A 325 -16.27 16.60 -32.21
C ASP A 325 -16.16 15.12 -31.78
N GLU A 326 -16.66 14.82 -30.58
CA GLU A 326 -16.65 13.47 -30.02
C GLU A 326 -17.54 12.50 -30.80
N ALA A 327 -18.59 12.99 -31.47
CA ALA A 327 -19.51 12.15 -32.25
C ALA A 327 -18.90 11.69 -33.58
N ALA A 328 -17.88 12.41 -34.07
CA ALA A 328 -17.15 12.08 -35.28
C ALA A 328 -16.03 11.05 -35.07
N ARG A 329 -15.76 10.63 -33.83
CA ARG A 329 -14.69 9.69 -33.51
C ARG A 329 -14.95 8.30 -34.13
N PRO A 330 -13.96 7.69 -34.81
CA PRO A 330 -14.08 6.32 -35.30
C PRO A 330 -14.20 5.33 -34.13
N GLN A 331 -14.60 4.09 -34.42
CA GLN A 331 -14.71 3.05 -33.40
C GLN A 331 -13.89 1.83 -33.79
N ALA A 332 -13.34 1.15 -32.79
CA ALA A 332 -12.60 -0.07 -33.00
C ALA A 332 -13.53 -1.16 -33.58
N PRO A 333 -12.99 -2.03 -34.46
CA PRO A 333 -13.74 -3.16 -34.97
C PRO A 333 -14.23 -4.06 -33.83
N ALA A 334 -15.33 -4.77 -34.08
CA ALA A 334 -15.82 -5.74 -33.10
C ALA A 334 -14.79 -6.87 -32.91
N ALA A 335 -14.71 -7.39 -31.69
CA ALA A 335 -13.86 -8.53 -31.38
C ALA A 335 -14.25 -9.75 -32.24
N PRO A 336 -13.28 -10.61 -32.61
CA PRO A 336 -13.57 -11.84 -33.34
C PRO A 336 -14.56 -12.74 -32.59
N GLU A 337 -15.58 -13.26 -33.28
CA GLU A 337 -16.57 -14.15 -32.67
C GLU A 337 -15.91 -15.40 -32.06
N GLY A 338 -16.27 -15.72 -30.81
CA GLY A 338 -15.80 -16.91 -30.11
C GLY A 338 -14.39 -16.80 -29.50
N HIS A 339 -13.75 -15.61 -29.51
CA HIS A 339 -12.47 -15.42 -28.84
C HIS A 339 -12.60 -15.55 -27.31
N THR A 340 -11.68 -16.29 -26.68
CA THR A 340 -11.63 -16.48 -25.22
C THR A 340 -10.45 -15.74 -24.63
N TYR A 341 -10.67 -14.99 -23.55
CA TYR A 341 -9.62 -14.21 -22.88
C TYR A 341 -9.10 -14.95 -21.62
N PRO A 342 -7.85 -15.45 -21.62
CA PRO A 342 -7.23 -15.99 -20.40
C PRO A 342 -7.10 -14.92 -19.31
N ALA A 343 -6.89 -15.31 -18.04
CA ALA A 343 -6.75 -14.35 -16.94
C ALA A 343 -5.63 -13.31 -17.18
N ARG A 344 -4.53 -13.73 -17.80
CA ARG A 344 -3.42 -12.85 -18.20
C ARG A 344 -3.84 -11.80 -19.25
N ALA A 345 -4.67 -12.17 -20.22
CA ALA A 345 -5.24 -11.26 -21.21
C ALA A 345 -6.10 -10.18 -20.55
N LYS A 346 -6.97 -10.60 -19.63
CA LYS A 346 -7.85 -9.68 -18.88
C LYS A 346 -7.05 -8.68 -18.05
N ALA A 347 -5.98 -9.14 -17.40
CA ALA A 347 -5.10 -8.28 -16.63
C ALA A 347 -4.44 -7.18 -17.48
N VAL A 348 -4.12 -7.47 -18.75
CA VAL A 348 -3.58 -6.46 -19.68
C VAL A 348 -4.62 -5.38 -20.00
N GLY A 349 -5.86 -5.78 -20.29
CA GLY A 349 -6.95 -4.81 -20.52
C GLY A 349 -7.27 -3.98 -19.26
N GLN A 350 -7.28 -4.63 -18.08
CA GLN A 350 -7.50 -3.95 -16.80
C GLN A 350 -6.39 -2.94 -16.48
N HIS A 351 -5.15 -3.24 -16.84
CA HIS A 351 -4.02 -2.35 -16.57
C HIS A 351 -4.17 -0.97 -17.20
N LEU A 352 -4.75 -0.86 -18.40
CA LEU A 352 -5.03 0.43 -19.04
C LEU A 352 -6.02 1.25 -18.19
N VAL A 353 -7.12 0.60 -17.77
CA VAL A 353 -8.15 1.23 -16.91
C VAL A 353 -7.55 1.69 -15.58
N ASP A 354 -6.70 0.87 -14.97
CA ASP A 354 -6.06 1.22 -13.69
C ASP A 354 -5.14 2.45 -13.81
N VAL A 355 -4.36 2.54 -14.89
CA VAL A 355 -3.50 3.69 -15.17
C VAL A 355 -4.34 4.95 -15.41
N HIS A 356 -5.40 4.84 -16.19
CA HIS A 356 -6.28 5.97 -16.51
C HIS A 356 -7.07 6.43 -15.29
N ASP A 357 -7.55 5.53 -14.44
CA ASP A 357 -8.22 5.88 -13.19
C ASP A 357 -7.29 6.60 -12.23
N HIS A 358 -6.01 6.24 -12.19
CA HIS A 358 -5.00 7.00 -11.45
C HIS A 358 -4.86 8.43 -12.00
N LEU A 359 -4.77 8.60 -13.32
CA LEU A 359 -4.72 9.93 -13.95
C LEU A 359 -5.96 10.78 -13.64
N ARG A 360 -7.16 10.17 -13.65
CA ARG A 360 -8.42 10.85 -13.27
C ARG A 360 -8.39 11.32 -11.83
N GLN A 361 -7.87 10.51 -10.91
CA GLN A 361 -7.77 10.86 -9.49
C GLN A 361 -6.81 12.03 -9.27
N GLU A 362 -5.62 12.00 -9.89
CA GLU A 362 -4.66 13.10 -9.83
C GLU A 362 -5.25 14.39 -10.39
N LEU A 363 -5.95 14.33 -11.53
CA LEU A 363 -6.65 15.47 -12.12
C LEU A 363 -7.73 16.04 -11.19
N ALA A 364 -8.52 15.19 -10.53
CA ALA A 364 -9.52 15.61 -9.56
C ALA A 364 -8.87 16.34 -8.37
N GLN A 365 -7.71 15.87 -7.93
CA GLN A 365 -6.97 16.49 -6.83
C GLN A 365 -6.36 17.84 -7.22
N VAL A 366 -5.82 17.98 -8.43
CA VAL A 366 -5.35 19.29 -8.97
C VAL A 366 -6.48 20.32 -8.90
N ARG A 367 -7.67 19.94 -9.35
CA ARG A 367 -8.85 20.82 -9.34
C ARG A 367 -9.31 21.17 -7.92
N ASP A 368 -9.25 20.21 -7.01
CA ASP A 368 -9.63 20.41 -5.62
C ASP A 368 -8.75 21.46 -4.93
N VAL A 369 -7.43 21.36 -5.10
CA VAL A 369 -6.52 22.36 -4.55
C VAL A 369 -6.75 23.74 -5.18
N LEU A 370 -6.93 23.81 -6.50
CA LEU A 370 -7.19 25.08 -7.17
C LEU A 370 -8.46 25.75 -6.60
N ARG A 371 -9.53 24.98 -6.41
CA ARG A 371 -10.78 25.46 -5.81
C ARG A 371 -10.57 25.98 -4.38
N GLN A 372 -9.79 25.26 -3.56
CA GLN A 372 -9.50 25.69 -2.19
C GLN A 372 -8.70 27.00 -2.13
N VAL A 373 -7.80 27.23 -3.09
CA VAL A 373 -7.07 28.50 -3.21
C VAL A 373 -8.02 29.63 -3.61
N GLU A 374 -8.89 29.41 -4.58
CA GLU A 374 -9.86 30.43 -5.03
C GLU A 374 -10.84 30.84 -3.93
N GLN A 375 -11.26 29.89 -3.10
CA GLN A 375 -12.17 30.14 -1.97
C GLN A 375 -11.46 30.83 -0.78
N GLY A 376 -10.14 31.02 -0.86
CA GLY A 376 -9.34 31.55 0.24
C GLY A 376 -9.26 30.61 1.46
N THR A 377 -9.77 29.39 1.34
CA THR A 377 -9.72 28.36 2.38
C THR A 377 -8.33 27.73 2.49
N MET A 378 -7.51 27.88 1.44
CA MET A 378 -6.11 27.49 1.41
C MET A 378 -5.23 28.63 0.86
N SER A 379 -4.13 28.94 1.55
CA SER A 379 -3.17 29.90 1.02
C SER A 379 -2.38 29.30 -0.16
N VAL A 380 -1.95 30.11 -1.12
CA VAL A 380 -1.09 29.67 -2.23
C VAL A 380 0.15 28.91 -1.73
N GLY A 381 0.72 29.34 -0.59
CA GLY A 381 1.85 28.65 0.05
C GLY A 381 1.50 27.26 0.62
N ARG A 382 0.29 27.09 1.17
CA ARG A 382 -0.22 25.81 1.69
C ARG A 382 -0.68 24.89 0.56
N ALA A 383 -1.31 25.44 -0.48
CA ALA A 383 -1.62 24.74 -1.72
C ALA A 383 -0.36 24.23 -2.40
N ARG A 384 0.71 25.04 -2.43
CA ARG A 384 2.02 24.58 -2.86
C ARG A 384 2.52 23.40 -2.03
N GLY A 385 2.30 23.39 -0.71
CA GLY A 385 2.66 22.26 0.15
C GLY A 385 1.83 20.99 -0.13
N ALA A 386 0.50 21.13 -0.20
CA ALA A 386 -0.42 20.03 -0.50
C ALA A 386 -0.20 19.43 -1.91
N LEU A 387 0.20 20.26 -2.88
CA LEU A 387 0.58 19.82 -4.23
C LEU A 387 2.01 19.28 -4.29
N GLN A 388 2.93 19.75 -3.43
CA GLN A 388 4.27 19.18 -3.28
C GLN A 388 4.24 17.77 -2.68
N GLU A 389 3.25 17.47 -1.83
CA GLU A 389 3.02 16.11 -1.28
C GLU A 389 2.62 15.10 -2.37
N LEU A 390 1.97 15.56 -3.44
CA LEU A 390 1.62 14.73 -4.61
C LEU A 390 2.81 14.42 -5.53
N THR A 391 3.93 15.15 -5.42
CA THR A 391 5.07 15.09 -6.35
C THR A 391 6.37 14.51 -5.77
N LEU A 392 6.35 13.90 -4.59
CA LEU A 392 7.56 13.37 -3.93
C LEU A 392 8.13 12.05 -4.52
N ARG A 393 7.99 11.82 -5.83
CA ARG A 393 8.87 10.92 -6.61
C ARG A 393 9.69 11.75 -7.63
N GLN A 394 10.81 12.30 -7.15
CA GLN A 394 11.96 12.95 -7.83
C GLN A 394 11.95 14.48 -8.10
N ASN A 395 12.82 15.17 -7.34
CA ASN A 395 13.58 16.43 -7.51
C ASN A 395 13.00 17.71 -8.21
N ASN A 396 12.78 18.72 -7.34
CA ASN A 396 12.91 20.20 -7.44
C ASN A 396 11.77 21.16 -7.91
N TRP A 397 11.30 21.97 -6.94
CA TRP A 397 10.98 23.43 -6.88
C TRP A 397 9.80 24.09 -7.65
N THR A 398 8.91 24.70 -6.85
CA THR A 398 7.87 25.76 -7.12
C THR A 398 6.58 25.34 -7.84
N LEU A 399 5.44 25.98 -7.51
CA LEU A 399 4.06 25.64 -7.90
C LEU A 399 3.82 25.37 -9.40
N GLY A 400 4.62 25.97 -10.30
CA GLY A 400 4.59 25.65 -11.74
C GLY A 400 5.08 24.24 -12.10
N ALA A 401 5.96 23.65 -11.28
CA ALA A 401 6.51 22.32 -11.51
C ALA A 401 5.51 21.18 -11.24
N PHE A 402 4.42 21.43 -10.50
CA PHE A 402 3.44 20.38 -10.17
C PHE A 402 2.54 20.03 -11.36
N CYS A 403 1.89 21.02 -11.98
CA CYS A 403 1.19 20.73 -13.23
C CYS A 403 2.20 20.25 -14.26
N ALA A 404 3.44 20.77 -14.30
CA ALA A 404 4.47 20.24 -15.18
C ALA A 404 4.82 18.76 -14.90
N SER A 405 4.76 18.28 -13.65
CA SER A 405 5.03 16.87 -13.29
C SER A 405 3.87 15.93 -13.62
N TYR A 406 2.63 16.30 -13.28
CA TYR A 406 1.44 15.57 -13.76
C TYR A 406 1.38 15.58 -15.30
N CYS A 407 1.67 16.72 -15.91
CA CYS A 407 1.79 16.86 -17.36
C CYS A 407 2.96 16.05 -17.93
N THR A 408 4.07 15.88 -17.19
CA THR A 408 5.20 15.02 -17.59
C THR A 408 4.83 13.55 -17.52
N MET A 409 4.13 13.11 -16.48
CA MET A 409 3.61 11.74 -16.36
C MET A 409 2.62 11.44 -17.50
N LEU A 410 1.67 12.35 -17.73
CA LEU A 410 0.72 12.28 -18.84
C LEU A 410 1.44 12.25 -20.19
N THR A 411 2.44 13.12 -20.38
CA THR A 411 3.25 13.14 -21.61
C THR A 411 4.02 11.83 -21.78
N GLN A 412 4.58 11.26 -20.71
CA GLN A 412 5.28 9.97 -20.74
C GLN A 412 4.34 8.81 -21.06
N HIS A 413 3.13 8.80 -20.50
CA HIS A 413 2.08 7.82 -20.77
C HIS A 413 1.70 7.84 -22.26
N HIS A 414 1.28 9.00 -22.78
CA HIS A 414 0.93 9.14 -24.20
C HIS A 414 2.13 8.90 -25.13
N SER A 415 3.34 9.31 -24.73
CA SER A 415 4.56 9.03 -25.52
C SER A 415 4.85 7.53 -25.60
N LEU A 416 4.58 6.77 -24.54
CA LEU A 416 4.76 5.31 -24.53
C LEU A 416 3.73 4.63 -25.44
N GLU A 417 2.52 5.15 -25.46
CA GLU A 417 1.47 4.68 -26.36
C GLU A 417 1.84 4.95 -27.82
N ASP A 418 2.13 6.21 -28.17
CA ASP A 418 2.50 6.63 -29.52
C ASP A 418 3.73 5.91 -30.07
N SER A 419 4.76 5.71 -29.23
CA SER A 419 6.03 5.14 -29.69
C SER A 419 6.12 3.62 -29.57
N GLY A 420 5.30 3.00 -28.72
CA GLY A 420 5.38 1.58 -28.38
C GLY A 420 4.09 0.83 -28.71
N ILE A 421 3.02 1.15 -27.99
CA ILE A 421 1.78 0.37 -27.96
C ILE A 421 0.99 0.52 -29.26
N PHE A 422 0.77 1.75 -29.73
CA PHE A 422 0.00 2.05 -30.93
C PHE A 422 0.62 1.48 -32.21
N PRO A 423 1.94 1.60 -32.46
CA PRO A 423 2.57 0.94 -33.60
C PRO A 423 2.47 -0.59 -33.55
N HIS A 424 2.50 -1.17 -32.34
CA HIS A 424 2.30 -2.62 -32.16
C HIS A 424 0.86 -3.03 -32.51
N LEU A 425 -0.14 -2.33 -31.97
CA LEU A 425 -1.54 -2.59 -32.24
C LEU A 425 -1.90 -2.41 -33.72
N LYS A 426 -1.43 -1.33 -34.38
CA LYS A 426 -1.61 -1.10 -35.83
C LYS A 426 -1.04 -2.24 -36.69
N ARG A 427 0.13 -2.78 -36.31
CA ARG A 427 0.75 -3.92 -37.03
C ARG A 427 0.01 -5.23 -36.79
N ALA A 428 -0.48 -5.44 -35.58
CA ALA A 428 -1.16 -6.67 -35.18
C ALA A 428 -2.62 -6.72 -35.68
N ASP A 429 -3.29 -5.57 -35.79
CA ASP A 429 -4.65 -5.44 -36.30
C ASP A 429 -4.84 -4.11 -37.07
N PRO A 430 -4.72 -4.12 -38.42
CA PRO A 430 -4.88 -2.92 -39.24
C PRO A 430 -6.25 -2.24 -39.12
N GLY A 431 -7.28 -2.95 -38.64
CA GLY A 431 -8.61 -2.39 -38.40
C GLY A 431 -8.65 -1.35 -37.27
N LEU A 432 -7.63 -1.32 -36.40
CA LEU A 432 -7.49 -0.33 -35.33
C LEU A 432 -6.91 1.01 -35.81
N ALA A 433 -6.36 1.06 -37.03
CA ALA A 433 -5.66 2.25 -37.52
C ALA A 433 -6.49 3.55 -37.41
N PRO A 434 -7.79 3.60 -37.80
CA PRO A 434 -8.58 4.82 -37.68
C PRO A 434 -8.74 5.32 -36.23
N VAL A 435 -8.88 4.42 -35.25
CA VAL A 435 -8.97 4.79 -33.83
C VAL A 435 -7.63 5.29 -33.32
N ILE A 436 -6.56 4.58 -33.65
CA ILE A 436 -5.22 4.91 -33.17
C ILE A 436 -4.74 6.23 -33.79
N ASP A 437 -4.96 6.45 -35.10
CA ASP A 437 -4.69 7.73 -35.75
C ASP A 437 -5.45 8.86 -35.05
N ARG A 438 -6.70 8.61 -34.64
CA ARG A 438 -7.49 9.58 -33.90
C ARG A 438 -6.93 9.85 -32.50
N LEU A 439 -6.48 8.83 -31.78
CA LEU A 439 -5.86 8.99 -30.46
C LEU A 439 -4.55 9.77 -30.55
N GLU A 440 -3.72 9.50 -31.56
CA GLU A 440 -2.49 10.26 -31.86
C GLU A 440 -2.80 11.74 -32.16
N GLU A 441 -3.87 12.04 -32.93
CA GLU A 441 -4.33 13.42 -33.15
C GLU A 441 -4.74 14.10 -31.83
N GLU A 442 -5.46 13.39 -30.95
CA GLU A 442 -5.89 13.89 -29.65
C GLU A 442 -4.70 14.10 -28.70
N HIS A 443 -3.67 13.25 -28.74
CA HIS A 443 -2.44 13.43 -27.98
C HIS A 443 -1.72 14.73 -28.35
N VAL A 444 -1.69 15.09 -29.64
CA VAL A 444 -1.15 16.39 -30.09
C VAL A 444 -1.94 17.54 -29.48
N VAL A 445 -3.27 17.46 -29.47
CA VAL A 445 -4.12 18.50 -28.86
C VAL A 445 -3.90 18.57 -27.34
N ILE A 446 -3.85 17.43 -26.65
CA ILE A 446 -3.58 17.35 -25.21
C ILE A 446 -2.24 17.99 -24.86
N HIS A 447 -1.21 17.78 -25.69
CA HIS A 447 0.09 18.43 -25.50
C HIS A 447 -0.04 19.97 -25.49
N HIS A 448 -0.79 20.55 -26.43
CA HIS A 448 -1.03 22.00 -26.45
C HIS A 448 -1.83 22.49 -25.24
N VAL A 449 -2.78 21.68 -24.75
CA VAL A 449 -3.56 22.00 -23.54
C VAL A 449 -2.65 21.99 -22.31
N VAL A 450 -1.80 20.98 -22.19
CA VAL A 450 -0.75 20.87 -21.17
C VAL A 450 0.20 22.07 -21.19
N GLU A 451 0.73 22.44 -22.36
CA GLU A 451 1.59 23.63 -22.51
C GLU A 451 0.87 24.92 -22.10
N ASN A 452 -0.44 25.01 -22.33
CA ASN A 452 -1.23 26.16 -21.90
C ASN A 452 -1.37 26.22 -20.38
N VAL A 453 -1.53 25.08 -19.69
CA VAL A 453 -1.51 25.04 -18.21
C VAL A 453 -0.18 25.53 -17.66
N ASP A 454 0.95 25.06 -18.22
CA ASP A 454 2.29 25.52 -17.83
C ASP A 454 2.47 27.03 -18.01
N ARG A 455 2.05 27.55 -19.16
CA ARG A 455 2.06 29.00 -19.45
C ARG A 455 1.27 29.79 -18.41
N GLN A 456 0.09 29.32 -18.01
CA GLN A 456 -0.73 30.00 -17.01
C GLN A 456 -0.15 29.94 -15.60
N LEU A 457 0.58 28.88 -15.26
CA LEU A 457 1.33 28.82 -13.99
C LEU A 457 2.46 29.86 -13.94
N VAL A 458 3.17 30.07 -15.05
CA VAL A 458 4.20 31.12 -15.16
C VAL A 458 3.57 32.51 -14.99
N GLU A 459 2.40 32.75 -15.58
CA GLU A 459 1.67 34.00 -15.41
C GLU A 459 1.16 34.21 -13.97
N LEU A 460 0.77 33.15 -13.26
CA LEU A 460 0.38 33.23 -11.86
C LEU A 460 1.54 33.71 -10.96
N VAL A 461 2.79 33.37 -11.28
CA VAL A 461 3.97 33.89 -10.55
C VAL A 461 4.12 35.40 -10.75
N ARG A 462 3.77 35.91 -11.94
CA ARG A 462 3.84 37.34 -12.28
C ARG A 462 2.68 38.13 -11.69
N ASN A 463 1.49 37.53 -11.61
CA ASN A 463 0.26 38.14 -11.10
C ASN A 463 -0.44 37.21 -10.08
N PRO A 464 0.05 37.10 -8.83
CA PRO A 464 -0.42 36.11 -7.84
C PRO A 464 -1.89 36.26 -7.39
N GLY A 465 -2.53 37.38 -7.72
CA GLY A 465 -3.92 37.68 -7.36
C GLY A 465 -4.96 37.29 -8.41
N ASP A 466 -4.55 36.80 -9.58
CA ASP A 466 -5.45 36.42 -10.67
C ASP A 466 -5.27 34.95 -11.07
N LEU A 467 -6.22 34.10 -10.65
CA LEU A 467 -6.25 32.67 -10.94
C LEU A 467 -7.11 32.33 -12.18
N THR A 468 -7.77 33.33 -12.77
CA THR A 468 -8.78 33.14 -13.82
C THR A 468 -8.24 32.44 -15.06
N GLY A 469 -6.98 32.74 -15.41
CA GLY A 469 -6.26 32.09 -16.51
C GLY A 469 -5.95 30.63 -16.22
N LEU A 470 -5.42 30.34 -15.03
CA LEU A 470 -5.07 28.99 -14.60
C LEU A 470 -6.30 28.09 -14.47
N ARG A 471 -7.40 28.59 -13.89
CA ARG A 471 -8.67 27.84 -13.78
C ARG A 471 -9.18 27.42 -15.15
N ARG A 472 -9.28 28.35 -16.10
CA ARG A 472 -9.73 28.01 -17.45
C ARG A 472 -8.84 26.96 -18.13
N ALA A 473 -7.53 27.06 -17.96
CA ALA A 473 -6.61 26.07 -18.52
C ALA A 473 -6.77 24.67 -17.90
N VAL A 474 -6.97 24.59 -16.57
CA VAL A 474 -7.21 23.32 -15.86
C VAL A 474 -8.60 22.74 -16.18
N ASP A 475 -9.63 23.58 -16.34
CA ASP A 475 -10.96 23.14 -16.77
C ASP A 475 -10.92 22.56 -18.19
N THR A 476 -10.22 23.22 -19.12
CA THR A 476 -9.97 22.67 -20.46
C THR A 476 -9.21 21.34 -20.40
N LEU A 477 -8.16 21.25 -19.59
CA LEU A 477 -7.42 19.98 -19.39
C LEU A 477 -8.33 18.88 -18.87
N THR A 478 -9.23 19.21 -17.95
CA THR A 478 -10.17 18.26 -17.35
C THR A 478 -11.14 17.69 -18.38
N ASP A 479 -11.84 18.56 -19.10
CA ASP A 479 -12.80 18.15 -20.14
C ASP A 479 -12.11 17.29 -21.22
N THR A 480 -10.91 17.71 -21.61
CA THR A 480 -10.10 17.05 -22.64
C THR A 480 -9.69 15.63 -22.21
N LEU A 481 -9.14 15.47 -20.99
CA LEU A 481 -8.64 14.19 -20.52
C LEU A 481 -9.74 13.19 -20.20
N LEU A 482 -10.82 13.61 -19.53
CA LEU A 482 -11.91 12.68 -19.20
C LEU A 482 -12.56 12.08 -20.46
N SER A 483 -12.78 12.92 -21.47
CA SER A 483 -13.28 12.52 -22.78
C SER A 483 -12.31 11.59 -23.51
N HIS A 484 -11.02 11.93 -23.50
CA HIS A 484 -9.98 11.17 -24.19
C HIS A 484 -9.76 9.78 -23.58
N LEU A 485 -9.51 9.71 -22.26
CA LEU A 485 -9.23 8.45 -21.56
C LEU A 485 -10.42 7.48 -21.69
N SER A 486 -11.65 7.96 -21.52
CA SER A 486 -12.83 7.09 -21.69
C SER A 486 -12.99 6.59 -23.14
N TYR A 487 -12.67 7.42 -24.13
CA TYR A 487 -12.69 7.00 -25.53
C TYR A 487 -11.60 5.96 -25.83
N GLU A 488 -10.39 6.15 -25.30
CA GLU A 488 -9.31 5.19 -25.44
C GLU A 488 -9.67 3.84 -24.82
N GLU A 489 -10.12 3.81 -23.56
CA GLU A 489 -10.47 2.57 -22.89
C GLU A 489 -11.60 1.82 -23.62
N ARG A 490 -12.63 2.54 -24.08
CA ARG A 490 -13.74 1.94 -24.83
C ARG A 490 -13.28 1.23 -26.09
N ASN A 491 -12.20 1.70 -26.72
CA ASN A 491 -11.74 1.17 -28.00
C ASN A 491 -10.53 0.26 -27.88
N LEU A 492 -9.68 0.40 -26.86
CA LEU A 492 -8.40 -0.31 -26.77
C LEU A 492 -8.32 -1.35 -25.66
N VAL A 493 -9.22 -1.37 -24.67
CA VAL A 493 -9.21 -2.39 -23.60
C VAL A 493 -9.33 -3.82 -24.16
N GLU A 494 -10.25 -4.06 -25.10
CA GLU A 494 -10.37 -5.38 -25.74
C GLU A 494 -9.18 -5.70 -26.65
N PRO A 495 -8.77 -4.82 -27.58
CA PRO A 495 -7.59 -5.07 -28.40
C PRO A 495 -6.33 -5.36 -27.59
N LEU A 496 -6.11 -4.64 -26.49
CA LEU A 496 -4.98 -4.87 -25.59
C LEU A 496 -5.09 -6.21 -24.87
N ALA A 497 -6.28 -6.58 -24.40
CA ALA A 497 -6.49 -7.89 -23.83
C ALA A 497 -6.21 -9.01 -24.84
N ARG A 498 -6.47 -8.80 -26.12
CA ARG A 498 -6.21 -9.78 -27.17
C ARG A 498 -4.76 -9.81 -27.67
N LEU A 499 -4.09 -8.66 -27.75
CA LEU A 499 -2.83 -8.49 -28.49
C LEU A 499 -1.62 -8.15 -27.61
N GLY A 500 -1.85 -7.75 -26.36
CA GLY A 500 -0.82 -7.24 -25.48
C GLY A 500 -0.36 -5.82 -25.83
N PHE A 501 0.38 -5.21 -24.90
CA PHE A 501 1.17 -4.00 -25.12
C PHE A 501 2.39 -4.26 -26.02
N TYR A 502 2.88 -5.50 -26.07
CA TYR A 502 4.02 -5.89 -26.92
C TYR A 502 3.90 -7.34 -27.43
N PRO A 503 4.65 -7.71 -28.48
CA PRO A 503 4.56 -9.05 -29.09
C PRO A 503 4.84 -10.18 -28.09
N GLY A 504 3.92 -11.16 -28.05
CA GLY A 504 4.06 -12.37 -27.22
C GLY A 504 3.75 -12.16 -25.74
N GLN A 505 3.18 -11.01 -25.35
CA GLN A 505 2.78 -10.77 -23.97
C GLN A 505 1.58 -11.61 -23.52
N VAL A 506 0.65 -11.92 -24.43
CA VAL A 506 -0.62 -12.60 -24.13
C VAL A 506 -0.70 -13.95 -24.83
#